data_AF-A0A512HCI1-F1
#
_entry.id   AF-A0A512HCI1-F1
#
_cell.length_a   1.000
_cell.length_b   1.000
_cell.length_c   1.000
_cell.angle_alpha   90.00
_cell.angle_beta   90.00
_cell.angle_gamma   90.00
#
_symmetry.space_group_name_H-M   'P 1'
#
loop_
_entity.id
_entity.type
_entity.pdbx_description
1 polymer ?
#
loop_
_entity_poly.entity_id
_entity_poly.type
_entity_poly.pdbx_seq_one_letter_code
_entity_poly.pdbx_strand_id
1 'polypeptide(L)'
;MKRAIDGATEFRFVDELYNTPADSYIDLLERSGDVASVMLVGHNPAIEELFTTLVGMDVVNRTIPEGYPTSGLAVLDQDGNGEGWVLRDFLVG
;
A
#
# COMPACT_ATOMS: atom_id res chain seq x y z
N MET A 1 19.29 -0.59 -2.89
CA MET A 1 18.80 -0.29 -4.26
C MET A 1 17.96 0.98 -4.18
N LYS A 2 18.43 2.11 -4.72
CA LYS A 2 17.71 3.39 -4.66
C LYS A 2 16.70 3.38 -5.81
N ARG A 3 15.43 3.03 -5.54
CA ARG A 3 14.36 3.12 -6.54
C ARG A 3 14.10 4.61 -6.75
N ALA A 4 14.67 5.17 -7.81
CA ALA A 4 14.41 6.55 -8.21
C ALA A 4 13.03 6.60 -8.85
N ILE A 5 12.16 7.47 -8.33
CA ILE A 5 10.94 7.86 -9.01
C ILE A 5 11.39 8.66 -10.23
N ASP A 6 11.17 8.11 -11.43
CA ASP A 6 11.56 8.81 -12.65
C ASP A 6 10.65 10.02 -12.90
N GLY A 7 11.08 10.94 -13.78
CA GLY A 7 10.32 12.13 -14.12
C GLY A 7 9.01 11.88 -14.87
N ALA A 8 8.65 10.61 -15.12
CA ALA A 8 7.43 10.19 -15.80
C ALA A 8 6.34 9.70 -14.83
N THR A 9 6.62 9.68 -13.53
CA THR A 9 5.66 9.25 -12.52
C THR A 9 4.49 10.23 -12.45
N GLU A 10 3.28 9.74 -12.75
CA GLU A 10 2.05 10.50 -12.63
C GLU A 10 1.64 10.62 -11.16
N PHE A 11 1.38 11.84 -10.70
CA PHE A 11 0.87 12.09 -9.36
C PHE A 11 -0.61 12.46 -9.44
N ARG A 12 -1.43 11.78 -8.65
CA ARG A 12 -2.83 12.14 -8.43
C ARG A 12 -3.01 12.47 -6.96
N PHE A 13 -3.37 13.72 -6.68
CA PHE A 13 -3.78 14.13 -5.36
C PHE A 13 -5.27 13.88 -5.23
N VAL A 14 -5.62 13.01 -4.29
CA VAL A 14 -7.00 12.60 -4.03
C VAL A 14 -7.30 13.08 -2.61
N ASP A 15 -8.00 14.21 -2.49
CA ASP A 15 -8.34 14.81 -1.20
C ASP A 15 -9.19 13.83 -0.36
N GLU A 16 -9.93 12.94 -1.02
CA GLU A 16 -10.67 11.85 -0.42
C GLU A 16 -9.79 10.79 0.25
N LEU A 17 -8.45 10.87 0.24
CA LEU A 17 -7.60 10.03 1.09
C LEU A 17 -7.42 10.60 2.51
N TYR A 18 -7.88 11.84 2.74
CA TYR A 18 -7.84 12.50 4.04
C TYR A 18 -9.08 12.13 4.87
N ASN A 19 -8.90 11.30 5.91
CA ASN A 19 -9.94 10.79 6.82
C ASN A 19 -10.92 9.74 6.26
N THR A 20 -10.50 8.94 5.28
CA THR A 20 -11.39 7.98 4.63
C THR A 20 -11.07 6.53 5.02
N PRO A 21 -12.08 5.63 5.11
CA PRO A 21 -11.86 4.23 5.44
C PRO A 21 -10.91 3.52 4.46
N ALA A 22 -10.29 2.44 4.91
CA ALA A 22 -9.40 1.61 4.09
C ALA A 22 -10.02 1.16 2.76
N ASP A 23 -11.34 0.92 2.72
CA ASP A 23 -12.07 0.49 1.53
C ASP A 23 -11.90 1.47 0.35
N SER A 24 -11.79 2.78 0.60
CA SER A 24 -11.60 3.76 -0.47
C SER A 24 -10.21 3.72 -1.11
N TYR A 25 -9.22 3.14 -0.43
CA TYR A 25 -7.92 2.88 -1.04
C TYR A 25 -8.01 1.71 -2.02
N ILE A 26 -8.82 0.68 -1.74
CA ILE A 26 -9.04 -0.46 -2.65
C ILE A 26 -9.74 0.02 -3.92
N ASP A 27 -10.81 0.80 -3.79
CA ASP A 27 -11.51 1.39 -4.93
C ASP A 27 -10.56 2.24 -5.81
N LEU A 28 -9.62 2.95 -5.19
CA LEU A 28 -8.63 3.75 -5.92
C LEU A 28 -7.64 2.87 -6.69
N LEU A 29 -7.18 1.76 -6.10
CA LEU A 29 -6.33 0.78 -6.77
C LEU A 29 -7.04 0.20 -7.99
N GLU A 30 -8.31 -0.21 -7.86
CA GLU A 30 -9.10 -0.74 -8.97
C GLU A 30 -9.30 0.28 -10.10
N ARG A 31 -9.42 1.56 -9.75
CA ARG A 31 -9.60 2.67 -10.72
C ARG A 31 -8.30 3.19 -11.33
N SER A 32 -7.14 2.70 -10.86
CA SER A 32 -5.83 3.15 -11.34
C SER A 32 -5.54 2.72 -12.80
N GLY A 33 -6.34 1.79 -13.34
CA GLY A 33 -6.24 1.35 -14.74
C GLY A 33 -5.11 0.34 -14.98
N ASP A 34 -4.72 0.16 -16.25
CA ASP A 34 -3.69 -0.81 -16.65
C ASP A 34 -2.27 -0.24 -16.44
N VAL A 35 -1.88 -0.10 -15.17
CA VAL A 35 -0.54 0.33 -14.74
C VAL A 35 0.22 -0.83 -14.12
N ALA A 36 1.52 -0.93 -14.41
CA ALA A 36 2.35 -2.02 -13.91
C ALA A 36 2.61 -1.95 -12.39
N SER A 37 2.53 -0.76 -11.79
CA SER A 37 2.69 -0.54 -10.36
C SER A 37 2.07 0.78 -9.93
N VAL A 38 1.56 0.84 -8.71
CA VAL A 38 1.01 2.05 -8.09
C VAL A 38 1.54 2.17 -6.67
N MET A 39 1.78 3.41 -6.23
CA MET A 39 2.17 3.72 -4.86
C MET A 39 1.08 4.55 -4.21
N LEU A 40 0.55 4.06 -3.09
CA LEU A 40 -0.37 4.80 -2.25
C LEU A 40 0.41 5.49 -1.13
N VAL A 41 0.19 6.80 -0.98
CA VAL A 41 0.72 7.58 0.13
C VAL A 41 -0.46 8.07 0.95
N GLY A 42 -0.57 7.60 2.19
CA GLY A 42 -1.73 7.83 3.05
C GLY A 42 -1.34 8.03 4.51
N HIS A 43 -2.37 8.05 5.36
CA HIS A 43 -2.24 8.27 6.80
C HIS A 43 -2.73 7.06 7.60
N ASN A 44 -2.17 6.87 8.80
CA ASN A 44 -2.76 5.99 9.80
C ASN A 44 -4.07 6.61 10.34
N PRO A 45 -5.06 5.80 10.74
CA PRO A 45 -5.04 4.32 10.79
C PRO A 45 -5.30 3.64 9.44
N ALA A 46 -5.81 4.37 8.44
CA ALA A 46 -6.32 3.78 7.20
C ALA A 46 -5.27 2.98 6.40
N ILE A 47 -4.01 3.43 6.33
CA ILE A 47 -2.97 2.69 5.61
C ILE A 47 -2.59 1.37 6.31
N GLU A 48 -2.68 1.31 7.64
CA GLU A 48 -2.46 0.09 8.42
C GLU A 48 -3.62 -0.90 8.24
N GLU A 49 -4.85 -0.40 8.25
CA GLU A 49 -6.04 -1.20 7.96
C GLU A 49 -6.00 -1.77 6.54
N LEU A 50 -5.63 -0.97 5.54
CA LEU A 50 -5.44 -1.43 4.16
C LEU A 50 -4.39 -2.54 4.10
N PHE A 51 -3.23 -2.34 4.71
CA PHE A 51 -2.18 -3.36 4.75
C PHE A 51 -2.71 -4.66 5.38
N THR A 52 -3.46 -4.56 6.48
CA THR A 52 -4.11 -5.69 7.14
C THR A 52 -5.08 -6.42 6.22
N THR A 53 -5.91 -5.70 5.47
CA THR A 53 -6.85 -6.28 4.50
C THR A 53 -6.13 -7.02 3.38
N LEU A 54 -5.01 -6.49 2.88
CA LEU A 54 -4.31 -7.06 1.74
C LEU A 54 -3.49 -8.31 2.09
N VAL A 55 -2.80 -8.34 3.24
CA VAL A 55 -1.87 -9.44 3.57
C VAL A 55 -2.30 -10.31 4.76
N GLY A 56 -3.37 -9.92 5.46
CA GLY A 56 -3.89 -10.62 6.62
C GLY A 56 -3.09 -10.39 7.92
N MET A 57 -3.74 -10.65 9.04
CA MET A 57 -3.25 -10.33 10.39
C MET A 57 -1.93 -11.05 10.75
N ASP A 58 -1.71 -12.27 10.24
CA ASP A 58 -0.48 -13.02 10.52
C ASP A 58 0.77 -12.36 9.92
N VAL A 59 0.64 -11.71 8.77
CA VAL A 59 1.74 -10.96 8.14
C VAL A 59 1.92 -9.64 8.88
N VAL A 60 0.83 -8.95 9.23
CA VAL A 60 0.86 -7.69 10.01
C VAL A 60 1.62 -7.85 11.31
N ASN A 61 1.24 -8.83 12.14
CA ASN A 61 1.86 -9.05 13.44
C ASN A 61 3.37 -9.36 13.37
N ARG A 62 3.85 -9.91 12.25
CA ARG A 62 5.27 -10.19 12.02
C ARG A 62 6.04 -8.99 11.46
N THR A 63 5.35 -8.10 10.75
CA THR A 63 5.98 -7.01 9.99
C THR A 63 5.98 -5.69 10.77
N ILE A 64 4.85 -5.38 11.41
CA ILE A 64 4.61 -4.13 12.13
C ILE A 64 3.99 -4.40 13.51
N PRO A 65 4.67 -5.16 14.41
CA PRO A 65 4.10 -5.54 15.71
C PRO A 65 3.75 -4.35 16.62
N GLU A 66 4.32 -3.17 16.35
CA GLU A 66 4.08 -1.92 17.10
C GLU A 66 3.23 -0.91 16.30
N GLY A 67 2.60 -1.34 15.20
CA GLY A 67 1.82 -0.50 14.29
C GLY A 67 2.62 0.00 13.08
N TYR A 68 1.93 0.58 12.10
CA TYR A 68 2.53 0.99 10.84
C TYR A 68 3.35 2.29 11.01
N PRO A 69 4.69 2.27 10.89
CA PRO A 69 5.52 3.44 11.19
C PRO A 69 5.37 4.55 10.15
N THR A 70 5.62 5.79 10.56
CA THR A 70 5.71 6.92 9.62
C THR A 70 6.83 6.67 8.61
N SER A 71 6.54 6.92 7.33
CA SER A 71 7.44 6.59 6.20
C SER A 71 7.75 5.10 6.02
N GLY A 72 7.01 4.20 6.68
CA GLY A 72 7.06 2.77 6.37
C GLY A 72 6.55 2.49 4.96
N LEU A 73 7.26 1.64 4.20
CA LEU A 73 6.90 1.29 2.84
C LEU A 73 6.80 -0.23 2.67
N ALA A 74 5.57 -0.73 2.60
CA ALA A 74 5.27 -2.10 2.20
C ALA A 74 5.34 -2.24 0.67
N VAL A 75 6.05 -3.26 0.19
CA VAL A 75 6.10 -3.65 -1.23
C VAL A 75 5.30 -4.93 -1.40
N LEU A 76 4.21 -4.85 -2.15
CA LEU A 76 3.28 -5.96 -2.38
C LEU A 76 3.26 -6.34 -3.86
N ASP A 77 3.18 -7.63 -4.15
CA ASP A 77 2.85 -8.17 -5.48
C ASP A 77 1.56 -8.97 -5.40
N GLN A 78 0.84 -9.09 -6.52
CA GLN A 78 -0.23 -10.08 -6.62
C GLN A 78 0.34 -11.50 -6.52
N ASP A 79 -0.45 -12.40 -5.92
CA ASP A 79 -0.16 -13.83 -5.98
C ASP A 79 -0.27 -14.33 -7.43
N GLY A 80 0.36 -15.47 -7.72
CA GLY A 80 0.37 -16.04 -9.07
C GLY A 80 -1.01 -16.47 -9.60
N ASN A 81 -2.05 -16.41 -8.77
CA ASN A 81 -3.42 -16.77 -9.10
C ASN A 81 -4.32 -15.53 -9.28
N GLY A 82 -3.83 -14.32 -8.97
CA GLY A 82 -4.57 -13.06 -9.03
C GLY A 82 -5.60 -12.87 -7.92
N GLU A 83 -5.61 -13.71 -6.88
CA GLU A 83 -6.66 -13.70 -5.84
C GLU A 83 -6.22 -13.03 -4.53
N GLY A 84 -4.92 -12.72 -4.38
CA GLY A 84 -4.39 -12.17 -3.14
C GLY A 84 -3.12 -11.35 -3.34
N TRP A 85 -2.68 -10.71 -2.25
CA TRP A 85 -1.45 -9.91 -2.21
C TRP A 85 -0.41 -10.57 -1.31
N VAL A 86 0.84 -10.55 -1.76
CA VAL A 86 1.98 -11.11 -1.04
C VAL A 86 2.96 -9.99 -0.71
N LEU A 87 3.28 -9.85 0.57
CA LEU A 87 4.36 -8.96 1.02
C LEU A 87 5.70 -9.47 0.51
N ARG A 88 6.42 -8.62 -0.23
CA ARG A 88 7.77 -8.89 -0.74
C ARG A 88 8.85 -8.28 0.10
N ASP A 89 8.62 -7.06 0.58
CA ASP A 89 9.59 -6.30 1.36
C ASP A 89 8.85 -5.27 2.23
N PHE A 90 9.45 -4.89 3.34
CA PHE A 90 8.98 -3.81 4.18
C PHE A 90 10.15 -2.93 4.59
N LEU A 91 10.15 -1.70 4.09
CA LEU A 91 11.22 -0.74 4.34
C LEU A 91 10.81 0.20 5.47
N VAL A 92 11.67 0.29 6.47
CA VAL A 92 11.56 1.25 7.57
C VAL A 92 12.92 1.93 7.73
N GLY A 93 12.90 3.25 7.98
CA GLY A 93 14.11 4.07 8.10
C GLY A 93 14.93 3.77 9.35
#